data_AF-A0A920IDH6-F1
#
_entry.id   AF-A0A920IDH6-F1
#
_cell.length_a   1.000
_cell.length_b   1.000
_cell.length_c   1.000
_cell.angle_alpha   90.00
_cell.angle_beta   90.00
_cell.angle_gamma   90.00
#
_symmetry.space_group_name_H-M   'P 1'
#
loop_
_entity.id
_entity.type
_entity.pdbx_description
1 polymer ?
#
loop_
_entity_poly.entity_id
_entity_poly.type
_entity_poly.pdbx_seq_one_letter_code
_entity_poly.pdbx_strand_id
1 'polypeptide(L)'
;MLAVNILSAANGVVQVTPCAARLYLLSADRNEEVKDMSWLKKLTSGLRKSSEKVTQNLSSLSRLFGKEKIDAASLEELEDALIMADIGVSAATDIVAALKGHKWQGEVTPDAFRRALAKNGLKF
;
A
#
# COMPACT_ATOMS: atom_id res chain seq x y z
N MET A 1 41.93 -9.34 -74.45
CA MET A 1 43.20 -8.63 -74.17
C MET A 1 42.87 -7.17 -73.89
N LEU A 2 43.57 -6.57 -72.93
CA LEU A 2 43.18 -5.41 -72.11
C LEU A 2 42.91 -4.07 -72.83
N ALA A 3 41.93 -3.32 -72.29
CA ALA A 3 41.91 -1.85 -72.12
C ALA A 3 41.05 -1.59 -70.86
N VAL A 4 41.59 -1.15 -69.70
CA VAL A 4 42.03 0.20 -69.29
C VAL A 4 40.89 1.22 -69.16
N ASN A 5 40.96 1.97 -68.05
CA ASN A 5 40.26 3.22 -67.67
C ASN A 5 38.88 3.11 -66.99
N ILE A 6 38.64 3.60 -65.77
CA ILE A 6 38.99 4.83 -64.98
C ILE A 6 37.69 5.61 -64.76
N LEU A 7 37.52 6.10 -63.51
CA LEU A 7 36.56 7.11 -63.06
C LEU A 7 35.08 6.65 -63.09
N SER A 8 34.17 7.13 -62.24
CA SER A 8 34.20 7.95 -61.04
C SER A 8 32.75 8.32 -60.77
N ALA A 9 32.46 8.51 -59.48
CA ALA A 9 31.43 9.38 -58.95
C ALA A 9 29.95 8.96 -59.06
N ALA A 10 29.31 9.28 -57.94
CA ALA A 10 27.94 9.74 -57.83
C ALA A 10 26.88 8.63 -57.90
N ASN A 11 26.31 8.27 -56.76
CA ASN A 11 25.23 9.07 -56.18
C ASN A 11 24.73 8.37 -54.91
N GLY A 12 24.66 9.13 -53.81
CA GLY A 12 24.00 8.68 -52.60
C GLY A 12 22.51 8.52 -52.83
N VAL A 13 22.01 7.29 -52.67
CA VAL A 13 20.60 7.03 -52.36
C VAL A 13 20.56 5.92 -51.31
N VAL A 14 20.06 6.31 -50.16
CA VAL A 14 19.72 5.49 -49.00
C VAL A 14 18.88 4.29 -49.42
N GLN A 15 19.29 3.07 -49.03
CA GLN A 15 18.39 1.92 -48.90
C GLN A 15 18.73 1.20 -47.60
N VAL A 16 18.07 1.63 -46.52
CA VAL A 16 18.15 0.97 -45.21
C VAL A 16 17.35 -0.33 -45.33
N THR A 17 18.02 -1.47 -45.17
CA THR A 17 17.40 -2.80 -45.30
C THR A 17 16.26 -2.97 -44.28
N PRO A 18 15.02 -3.30 -44.71
CA PRO A 18 13.97 -3.73 -43.82
C PRO A 18 14.06 -5.25 -43.66
N CYS A 19 14.60 -5.76 -42.56
CA CYS A 19 14.39 -7.19 -42.24
C CYS A 19 14.63 -7.65 -40.80
N ALA A 20 15.24 -6.86 -39.92
CA ALA A 20 15.49 -7.29 -38.53
C ALA A 20 14.72 -6.46 -37.46
N ALA A 21 13.79 -5.61 -37.87
CA ALA A 21 13.11 -4.66 -36.99
C ALA A 21 11.77 -5.17 -36.40
N ARG A 22 11.57 -6.49 -36.26
CA ARG A 22 10.27 -7.04 -35.80
C ARG A 22 10.30 -7.96 -34.58
N LEU A 23 11.46 -8.28 -34.01
CA LEU A 23 11.51 -9.26 -32.90
C LEU A 23 12.09 -8.75 -31.56
N TYR A 24 12.32 -7.45 -31.39
CA TYR A 24 12.80 -6.90 -30.11
C TYR A 24 12.01 -5.66 -29.66
N LEU A 25 10.68 -5.79 -29.58
CA LEU A 25 9.82 -4.71 -29.07
C LEU A 25 8.71 -5.23 -28.15
N LEU A 26 8.96 -6.29 -27.36
CA LEU A 26 7.96 -6.87 -26.46
C LEU A 26 8.51 -7.28 -25.09
N SER A 27 9.35 -6.44 -24.47
CA SER A 27 9.73 -6.63 -23.05
C SER A 27 10.17 -5.33 -22.36
N ALA A 28 9.57 -4.20 -22.76
CA ALA A 28 9.70 -2.94 -22.02
C ALA A 28 8.30 -2.51 -21.62
N ASP A 29 7.75 -3.09 -20.55
CA ASP A 29 6.65 -2.54 -19.72
C ASP A 29 6.31 -3.51 -18.57
N ARG A 30 7.25 -3.77 -17.65
CA ARG A 30 6.97 -4.42 -16.36
C ARG A 30 7.62 -3.74 -15.15
N ASN A 31 8.18 -2.55 -15.31
CA ASN A 31 9.04 -1.95 -14.27
C ASN A 31 8.43 -0.75 -13.52
N GLU A 32 7.29 -0.22 -13.94
CA GLU A 32 6.61 0.89 -13.23
C GLU A 32 5.82 0.38 -12.01
N GLU A 33 5.01 -0.68 -12.13
CA GLU A 33 4.23 -1.22 -10.99
C GLU A 33 5.11 -1.85 -9.87
N VAL A 34 6.29 -2.38 -10.23
CA VAL A 34 7.22 -3.00 -9.27
C VAL A 34 7.84 -1.95 -8.35
N LYS A 35 7.99 -0.71 -8.83
CA LYS A 35 8.54 0.40 -8.05
C LYS A 35 7.55 0.85 -6.97
N ASP A 36 6.26 0.95 -7.33
CA ASP A 36 5.19 1.29 -6.40
C ASP A 36 4.99 0.24 -5.31
N MET A 37 5.03 -1.04 -5.68
CA MET A 37 4.98 -2.13 -4.71
C MET A 37 6.24 -2.18 -3.82
N SER A 38 7.39 -1.69 -4.28
CA SER A 38 8.65 -1.70 -3.52
C SER A 38 8.70 -0.60 -2.45
N TRP A 39 8.24 0.62 -2.74
CA TRP A 39 8.22 1.68 -1.71
C TRP A 39 7.13 1.44 -0.67
N LEU A 40 5.93 0.98 -1.06
CA LEU A 40 4.88 0.63 -0.11
C LEU A 40 5.35 -0.48 0.82
N LYS A 41 6.03 -1.51 0.29
CA LYS A 41 6.64 -2.55 1.12
C LYS A 41 7.68 -1.99 2.09
N LYS A 42 8.52 -1.04 1.66
CA LYS A 42 9.48 -0.36 2.55
C LYS A 42 8.78 0.40 3.67
N LEU A 43 7.74 1.16 3.36
CA LEU A 43 6.95 1.87 4.37
C LEU A 43 6.26 0.92 5.35
N THR A 44 5.54 -0.08 4.83
CA THR A 44 4.87 -1.09 5.68
C THR A 44 5.89 -1.83 6.55
N SER A 45 7.09 -2.11 6.03
CA SER A 45 8.16 -2.75 6.81
C SER A 45 8.69 -1.86 7.94
N GLY A 46 8.81 -0.55 7.71
CA GLY A 46 9.20 0.43 8.72
C GLY A 46 8.12 0.66 9.79
N LEU A 47 6.85 0.69 9.37
CA LEU A 47 5.70 0.88 10.26
C LEU A 47 5.26 -0.38 11.01
N ARG A 48 5.82 -1.55 10.64
CA ARG A 48 5.44 -2.85 11.19
C ARG A 48 5.53 -2.88 12.72
N LYS A 49 6.58 -2.29 13.30
CA LYS A 49 6.79 -2.27 14.76
C LYS A 49 5.64 -1.52 15.48
N SER A 50 5.21 -0.38 14.96
CA SER A 50 4.10 0.40 15.52
C SER A 50 2.76 -0.29 15.31
N SER A 51 2.54 -0.88 14.12
CA SER A 51 1.35 -1.68 13.84
C SER A 51 1.23 -2.90 14.77
N GLU A 52 2.35 -3.56 15.08
CA GLU A 52 2.40 -4.69 16.01
C GLU A 52 2.06 -4.25 17.45
N LYS A 53 2.61 -3.13 17.93
CA LYS A 53 2.27 -2.56 19.26
C LYS A 53 0.78 -2.24 19.39
N VAL A 54 0.20 -1.57 18.39
CA VAL A 54 -1.25 -1.27 18.34
C VAL A 54 -2.06 -2.57 18.36
N THR A 55 -1.63 -3.58 17.61
CA THR A 55 -2.30 -4.88 17.56
C THR A 55 -2.22 -5.61 18.90
N GLN A 56 -1.06 -5.55 19.59
CA GLN A 56 -0.86 -6.17 20.90
C GLN A 56 -1.72 -5.51 21.97
N ASN A 57 -1.71 -4.18 22.06
CA ASN A 57 -2.55 -3.44 23.01
C ASN A 57 -4.04 -3.71 22.80
N LEU A 58 -4.48 -3.79 21.54
CA LEU A 58 -5.84 -4.15 21.22
C LEU A 58 -6.18 -5.61 21.56
N SER A 59 -5.23 -6.53 21.42
CA SER A 59 -5.44 -7.94 21.78
C SER A 59 -5.56 -8.11 23.30
N SER A 60 -4.92 -7.24 24.09
CA SER A 60 -5.06 -7.17 25.55
C SER A 60 -6.46 -6.77 26.00
N LEU A 61 -7.22 -6.09 25.14
CA LEU A 61 -8.64 -5.79 25.34
C LEU A 61 -9.54 -7.01 25.04
N SER A 62 -9.04 -8.22 25.30
CA SER A 62 -9.69 -9.50 25.03
C SER A 62 -11.13 -9.58 25.57
N ARG A 63 -11.40 -8.90 26.70
CA ARG A 63 -12.71 -8.80 27.36
C ARG A 63 -13.78 -8.05 26.56
N LEU A 64 -13.38 -7.33 25.50
CA LEU A 64 -14.27 -6.57 24.62
C LEU A 64 -14.83 -7.43 23.48
N PHE A 65 -14.10 -8.48 23.10
CA PHE A 65 -14.52 -9.42 22.07
C PHE A 65 -15.50 -10.43 22.69
N GLY A 66 -16.63 -10.68 22.03
CA GLY A 66 -17.72 -11.51 22.58
C GLY A 66 -19.00 -10.77 22.95
N LYS A 67 -19.00 -9.43 22.93
CA LYS A 67 -20.20 -8.62 23.21
C LYS A 67 -20.77 -8.06 21.90
N GLU A 68 -22.09 -7.90 21.85
CA GLU A 68 -22.80 -7.27 20.72
C GLU A 68 -22.54 -5.74 20.66
N LYS A 69 -22.13 -5.14 21.79
CA LYS A 69 -21.79 -3.72 21.92
C LYS A 69 -20.56 -3.54 22.80
N ILE A 70 -19.73 -2.57 22.41
CA ILE A 70 -18.59 -2.13 23.21
C ILE A 70 -19.09 -1.09 24.22
N ASP A 71 -18.79 -1.32 25.51
CA ASP A 71 -19.21 -0.45 26.60
C ASP A 71 -18.40 0.86 26.64
N ALA A 72 -18.96 1.90 27.27
CA ALA A 72 -18.31 3.19 27.40
C ALA A 72 -16.96 3.11 28.14
N ALA A 73 -16.87 2.33 29.22
CA ALA A 73 -15.63 2.17 29.99
C ALA A 73 -14.51 1.52 29.15
N SER A 74 -14.90 0.61 28.27
CA SER A 74 -13.98 -0.09 27.36
C SER A 74 -13.42 0.79 26.25
N LEU A 75 -14.23 1.77 25.80
CA LEU A 75 -13.81 2.73 24.79
C LEU A 75 -12.86 3.78 25.36
N GLU A 76 -13.00 4.12 26.64
CA GLU A 76 -12.07 5.00 27.37
C GLU A 76 -10.71 4.31 27.57
N GLU A 77 -10.69 3.05 27.98
CA GLU A 77 -9.45 2.27 28.13
C GLU A 77 -8.72 2.08 26.78
N LEU A 78 -9.48 1.96 25.68
CA LEU A 78 -8.93 1.97 24.33
C LEU A 78 -8.35 3.34 23.94
N GLU A 79 -8.98 4.45 24.33
CA GLU A 79 -8.51 5.80 24.07
C GLU A 79 -7.14 6.02 24.71
N ASP A 80 -7.00 5.67 25.98
CA ASP A 80 -5.73 5.75 26.71
C ASP A 80 -4.65 4.89 26.05
N ALA A 81 -5.00 3.67 25.63
CA ALA A 81 -4.08 2.78 24.92
C ALA A 81 -3.64 3.35 23.55
N LEU A 82 -4.52 4.05 22.84
CA LEU A 82 -4.21 4.72 21.57
C LEU A 82 -3.30 5.93 21.78
N ILE A 83 -3.54 6.72 22.84
CA ILE A 83 -2.69 7.84 23.21
C ILE A 83 -1.26 7.38 23.50
N MET A 84 -1.10 6.27 24.24
CA MET A 84 0.21 5.67 24.54
C MET A 84 0.90 5.05 23.31
N ALA A 85 0.16 4.76 22.24
CA ALA A 85 0.69 4.14 21.02
C ALA A 85 1.26 5.14 20.00
N ASP A 86 1.56 6.37 20.42
CA ASP A 86 2.09 7.46 19.59
C ASP A 86 1.13 7.94 18.47
N ILE A 87 -0.18 7.69 18.60
CA ILE A 87 -1.21 8.21 17.68
C ILE A 87 -1.62 9.64 18.04
N GLY A 88 -1.51 10.00 19.32
CA GLY A 88 -1.85 11.32 19.85
C GLY A 88 -3.32 11.47 20.25
N VAL A 89 -3.60 12.49 21.06
CA VAL A 89 -4.91 12.68 21.71
C VAL A 89 -6.02 12.95 20.70
N SER A 90 -5.83 13.89 19.77
CA SER A 90 -6.87 14.25 18.79
C SER A 90 -7.32 13.04 17.96
N ALA A 91 -6.35 12.29 17.41
CA ALA A 91 -6.66 11.13 16.58
C ALA A 91 -7.27 9.98 17.39
N ALA A 92 -6.82 9.76 18.64
CA ALA A 92 -7.43 8.77 19.52
C ALA A 92 -8.91 9.09 19.81
N THR A 93 -9.22 10.34 20.15
CA THR A 93 -10.61 10.78 20.41
C THR A 93 -11.49 10.65 19.17
N ASP A 94 -10.98 11.02 17.98
CA ASP A 94 -11.73 10.88 16.72
C ASP A 94 -12.03 9.41 16.39
N ILE A 95 -11.05 8.51 16.59
CA ILE A 95 -11.22 7.07 16.40
C ILE A 95 -12.29 6.53 17.34
N VAL A 96 -12.24 6.89 18.62
CA VAL A 96 -13.19 6.43 19.63
C VAL A 96 -14.59 6.97 19.37
N ALA A 97 -14.73 8.23 18.95
CA ALA A 97 -16.00 8.81 18.54
C ALA A 97 -16.61 8.07 17.34
N ALA A 98 -15.78 7.69 16.36
CA ALA A 98 -16.23 6.92 15.21
C ALA A 98 -16.66 5.48 15.59
N LEU A 99 -15.97 4.86 16.55
CA LEU A 99 -16.33 3.54 17.08
C LEU A 99 -17.62 3.58 17.92
N LYS A 100 -17.86 4.65 18.69
CA LYS A 100 -19.12 4.88 19.43
C LYS A 100 -20.34 4.90 18.49
N GLY A 101 -20.19 5.51 17.32
CA GLY A 101 -21.23 5.57 16.29
C GLY A 101 -21.35 4.31 15.43
N HIS A 102 -20.40 3.38 15.52
CA HIS A 102 -20.38 2.19 14.67
C HIS A 102 -21.38 1.13 15.15
N LYS A 103 -22.33 0.78 14.28
CA LYS A 103 -23.27 -0.33 14.54
C LYS A 103 -22.63 -1.66 14.16
N TRP A 104 -22.34 -2.47 15.17
CA TRP A 104 -21.85 -3.83 15.00
C TRP A 104 -22.98 -4.75 14.52
N GLN A 105 -22.70 -5.56 13.50
CA GLN A 105 -23.63 -6.58 12.99
C GLN A 105 -23.19 -7.93 13.55
N GLY A 106 -23.56 -8.21 14.80
CA GLY A 106 -23.19 -9.42 15.53
C GLY A 106 -22.03 -9.24 16.52
N GLU A 107 -21.29 -10.31 16.78
CA GLU A 107 -20.20 -10.35 17.77
C GLU A 107 -18.99 -9.52 17.31
N VAL A 108 -18.42 -8.74 18.23
CA VAL A 108 -17.17 -8.03 18.01
C VAL A 108 -16.02 -9.04 17.98
N THR A 109 -15.61 -9.44 16.78
CA THR A 109 -14.40 -10.26 16.56
C THR A 109 -13.17 -9.35 16.38
N PRO A 110 -11.95 -9.81 16.73
CA PRO A 110 -10.74 -8.99 16.59
C PRO A 110 -10.49 -8.56 15.14
N ASP A 111 -10.87 -9.40 14.18
CA ASP A 111 -10.71 -9.14 12.77
C ASP A 111 -11.74 -8.13 12.23
N ALA A 112 -13.00 -8.22 12.68
CA ALA A 112 -14.01 -7.19 12.41
C ALA A 112 -13.65 -5.85 13.06
N PHE A 113 -13.10 -5.89 14.27
CA PHE A 113 -12.66 -4.69 14.97
C PHE A 113 -11.49 -3.99 14.26
N ARG A 114 -10.48 -4.75 13.79
CA ARG A 114 -9.40 -4.20 12.95
C ARG A 114 -9.93 -3.57 11.68
N ARG A 115 -10.91 -4.19 11.02
CA ARG A 115 -11.59 -3.61 9.84
C ARG A 115 -12.33 -2.32 10.19
N ALA A 116 -13.03 -2.29 11.31
CA ALA A 116 -13.75 -1.11 11.78
C ALA A 116 -12.78 0.05 12.07
N LEU A 117 -11.65 -0.23 12.71
CA LEU A 117 -10.58 0.76 12.93
C LEU A 117 -9.97 1.24 11.61
N ALA A 118 -9.58 0.34 10.71
CA ALA A 118 -8.98 0.72 9.43
C ALA A 118 -9.93 1.57 8.57
N LYS A 119 -11.23 1.26 8.61
CA LYS A 119 -12.27 2.01 7.89
C LYS A 119 -12.53 3.39 8.48
N ASN A 120 -12.47 3.54 9.80
CA ASN A 120 -12.91 4.76 10.49
C ASN A 120 -11.77 5.65 11.00
N GLY A 121 -10.59 5.09 11.25
CA GLY A 121 -9.46 5.77 11.92
C GLY A 121 -8.40 6.36 11.00
N LEU A 122 -8.50 6.17 9.69
CA LEU A 122 -7.52 6.65 8.71
C LEU A 122 -8.24 7.43 7.60
N LYS A 123 -8.87 8.55 7.97
CA LYS A 123 -9.25 9.57 7.01
C LYS A 123 -8.06 10.51 6.84
N PHE A 124 -7.16 10.17 5.93
CA PHE A 124 -6.15 11.09 5.44
C PHE A 124 -6.67 11.82 4.20
#